data_AF-A0A399ZAN6-F1
#
_entry.id   AF-A0A399ZAN6-F1
#
_cell.length_a   1.000
_cell.length_b   1.000
_cell.length_c   1.000
_cell.angle_alpha   90.00
_cell.angle_beta   90.00
_cell.angle_gamma   90.00
#
_symmetry.space_group_name_H-M   'P 1'
#
loop_
_entity.id
_entity.type
_entity.pdbx_description
1 polymer ?
#
loop_
_entity_poly.entity_id
_entity_poly.type
_entity_poly.pdbx_seq_one_letter_code
_entity_poly.pdbx_strand_id
1 'polypeptide(L)' 'MEQITIHVKNKRKAQALIEFLQAMDFVEAVTSGFVIPKPQSTENEADFFALKGLWAGRDISLESIRQKAWQGS' A
#
# COMPACT_ATOMS: atom_id res chain seq x y z
N MET A 1 -10.71 -12.04 27.37
CA MET A 1 -10.55 -10.87 26.48
C MET A 1 -10.35 -9.67 27.36
N GLU A 2 -9.22 -8.99 27.22
CA GLU A 2 -8.87 -7.82 28.03
C GLU A 2 -8.97 -6.57 27.15
N GLN A 3 -9.55 -5.49 27.70
CA GLN A 3 -9.75 -4.24 26.98
C GLN A 3 -9.09 -3.09 27.74
N ILE A 4 -8.30 -2.30 27.01
CA ILE A 4 -7.61 -1.12 27.54
C ILE A 4 -8.14 0.12 26.81
N THR A 5 -8.50 1.16 27.56
CA THR A 5 -8.92 2.46 27.01
C THR A 5 -7.87 3.53 27.34
N ILE A 6 -7.32 4.18 26.31
CA ILE A 6 -6.25 5.18 26.45
C ILE A 6 -6.77 6.56 26.08
N HIS A 7 -6.73 7.51 27.03
CA HIS A 7 -7.09 8.91 26.78
C HIS A 7 -5.86 9.73 26.42
N VAL A 8 -5.77 10.15 25.16
CA VAL A 8 -4.65 10.97 24.65
C VAL A 8 -5.13 12.40 24.41
N LYS A 9 -4.54 13.37 25.12
CA LYS A 9 -4.91 14.80 24.99
C LYS A 9 -4.49 15.42 23.65
N ASN A 10 -3.43 14.91 23.02
CA ASN A 10 -2.85 15.47 21.80
C ASN A 10 -3.17 14.59 20.59
N LYS A 11 -3.92 15.14 19.64
CA LYS A 11 -4.36 14.43 18.42
C LYS A 11 -3.21 13.87 17.57
N ARG A 12 -2.11 14.62 17.41
CA ARG A 12 -0.94 14.14 16.64
C ARG A 12 -0.27 12.95 17.30
N LYS A 13 -0.17 12.96 18.64
CA LYS A 13 0.39 11.84 19.41
C LYS A 13 -0.56 10.64 19.41
N ALA A 14 -1.87 10.88 19.38
CA ALA A 14 -2.87 9.81 19.28
C ALA A 14 -2.74 9.03 17.97
N GLN A 15 -2.48 9.71 16.85
CA GLN A 15 -2.24 9.08 15.56
C GLN A 15 -1.02 8.14 15.58
N ALA A 16 0.12 8.64 16.05
CA ALA A 16 1.35 7.83 16.14
C ALA A 16 1.18 6.61 17.07
N LEU A 17 0.42 6.77 18.17
CA LEU A 17 0.10 5.65 19.05
C LEU A 17 -0.77 4.60 18.34
N ILE A 18 -1.77 5.02 17.57
CA ILE A 18 -2.63 4.08 16.83
C ILE A 18 -1.82 3.29 15.79
N GLU A 19 -0.95 3.96 15.03
CA GLU A 19 -0.05 3.31 14.07
C GLU A 19 0.87 2.30 14.75
N PHE A 20 1.42 2.66 15.92
CA PHE A 20 2.23 1.75 16.72
C PHE A 20 1.43 0.52 17.22
N LEU A 21 0.21 0.73 17.72
CA LEU A 21 -0.66 -0.37 18.17
C LEU A 21 -1.05 -1.31 17.00
N GLN A 22 -1.30 -0.76 15.81
CA GLN A 22 -1.62 -1.54 14.61
C GLN A 22 -0.47 -2.40 14.10
N ALA A 23 0.78 -2.05 14.43
CA ALA A 23 1.96 -2.81 14.03
C ALA A 23 2.23 -4.04 14.92
N MET A 24 1.50 -4.19 16.03
CA MET A 24 1.70 -5.28 16.98
C MET A 24 0.83 -6.49 16.63
N ASP A 25 1.42 -7.67 16.67
CA ASP A 25 0.83 -8.96 16.29
C ASP A 25 -0.24 -9.48 17.26
N PHE A 26 -0.24 -9.00 18.50
CA PHE A 26 -1.23 -9.35 19.53
C PHE A 26 -2.41 -8.37 19.61
N VAL A 27 -2.43 -7.32 18.78
CA VAL A 27 -3.50 -6.32 18.77
C VAL A 27 -4.53 -6.69 17.71
N GLU A 28 -5.66 -7.27 18.14
CA GLU A 28 -6.73 -7.69 17.24
C GLU A 28 -7.47 -6.51 16.59
N ALA A 29 -7.70 -5.43 17.35
CA ALA A 29 -8.44 -4.27 16.86
C ALA A 29 -8.08 -2.98 17.61
N VAL A 30 -7.93 -1.88 16.87
CA VAL A 30 -7.79 -0.53 17.41
C VAL A 30 -9.00 0.30 17.00
N THR A 31 -9.88 0.60 17.94
CA THR A 31 -11.05 1.47 17.70
C THR A 31 -10.72 2.88 18.18
N SER A 32 -10.90 3.88 17.32
CA SER A 32 -10.76 5.30 17.68
C SER A 32 -12.07 6.04 17.40
N GLY A 33 -12.45 6.95 18.31
CA GLY A 33 -13.68 7.75 18.19
C GLY A 33 -13.60 8.87 17.16
N PHE A 34 -12.53 8.93 16.37
CA PHE A 34 -12.32 9.90 15.30
C PHE A 34 -11.91 9.15 14.04
N VAL A 35 -12.45 9.55 12.89
CA VAL A 35 -12.06 8.97 11.60
C VAL A 35 -10.62 9.39 11.34
N ILE A 36 -9.69 8.45 11.49
CA ILE A 36 -8.36 8.61 10.93
C ILE A 36 -8.55 8.51 9.42
N PRO A 37 -8.25 9.57 8.64
CA PRO A 37 -8.15 9.39 7.21
C PRO A 37 -7.05 8.36 7.00
N LYS A 38 -7.44 7.14 6.60
CA LYS A 38 -6.50 6.16 6.05
C LYS A 38 -5.67 6.96 5.05
N PRO A 39 -4.32 6.90 5.07
CA PRO A 39 -3.57 7.44 3.95
C PRO A 39 -4.23 6.82 2.73
N GLN A 40 -4.82 7.65 1.88
CA GLN A 40 -5.27 7.19 0.59
C GLN A 40 -4.02 6.54 0.04
N SER A 41 -4.01 5.21 -0.09
CA SER A 41 -3.10 4.59 -1.01
C SER A 41 -3.35 5.39 -2.28
N THR A 42 -2.35 6.17 -2.69
CA THR A 42 -2.35 6.73 -4.03
C THR A 42 -2.14 5.53 -4.94
N GLU A 43 -3.17 4.68 -5.02
CA GLU A 43 -3.50 3.83 -6.14
C GLU A 43 -3.94 4.78 -7.27
N ASN A 44 -3.05 5.69 -7.65
CA ASN A 44 -2.77 5.90 -9.07
C ASN A 44 -1.84 4.76 -9.50
N GLU A 45 -2.20 3.52 -9.15
CA GLU A 45 -1.71 2.38 -9.89
C GLU A 45 -2.44 2.50 -11.21
N ALA A 46 -1.85 3.27 -12.14
CA ALA A 46 -2.35 3.39 -13.48
C ALA A 46 -2.57 1.96 -13.96
N ASP A 47 -3.83 1.61 -14.22
CA ASP A 47 -4.23 0.24 -14.52
C ASP A 47 -3.28 -0.28 -15.59
N PHE A 48 -2.41 -1.23 -15.22
CA PHE A 48 -1.26 -1.64 -16.03
C PHE A 48 -1.72 -2.05 -17.44
N PHE A 49 -2.93 -2.58 -17.53
CA PHE A 49 -3.58 -2.98 -18.77
C PHE A 49 -4.29 -1.85 -19.52
N ALA A 50 -4.52 -0.67 -18.94
CA ALA A 50 -4.96 0.52 -19.67
C ALA A 50 -3.88 1.02 -20.65
N LEU A 51 -2.61 0.73 -20.36
CA LEU A 51 -1.45 1.12 -21.18
C LEU A 51 -1.15 0.12 -22.31
N LYS A 52 -1.91 -0.97 -22.45
CA LYS A 52 -1.68 -2.02 -23.47
C LYS A 52 -1.67 -1.49 -24.91
N GLY A 53 -2.37 -0.39 -25.16
CA GLY A 53 -2.40 0.27 -26.47
C GLY A 53 -1.04 0.82 -26.93
N LEU A 54 -0.12 1.12 -26.01
CA LEU A 54 1.24 1.59 -26.34
C LEU A 54 2.08 0.56 -27.11
N TRP A 55 1.67 -0.71 -27.04
CA TRP A 55 2.35 -1.83 -27.67
C TRP A 55 1.64 -2.32 -28.93
N ALA A 56 0.49 -1.73 -29.28
CA ALA A 56 -0.24 -2.10 -30.49
C ALA A 56 0.59 -1.81 -31.75
N GLY A 57 0.73 -2.80 -32.64
CA GLY A 57 1.53 -2.68 -33.87
C GLY A 57 3.04 -2.88 -33.67
N ARG A 58 3.50 -3.17 -32.45
CA ARG A 58 4.87 -3.62 -32.20
C ARG A 58 4.93 -5.15 -32.19
N ASP A 59 5.86 -5.72 -32.93
CA ASP A 59 6.14 -7.16 -32.88
C ASP A 59 6.93 -7.49 -31.60
N ILE A 60 6.19 -7.78 -30.54
CA ILE A 60 6.73 -8.08 -29.21
C ILE A 60 6.48 -9.55 -28.92
N SER A 61 7.54 -10.34 -28.97
CA SER A 61 7.54 -11.74 -28.53
C SER A 61 8.28 -11.85 -27.19
N LEU A 62 7.97 -12.89 -26.42
CA LEU A 62 8.69 -13.18 -25.17
C LEU A 62 10.20 -13.34 -25.41
N GLU A 63 10.58 -13.91 -26.55
CA GLU A 63 11.97 -14.09 -26.96
C GLU A 63 12.67 -12.75 -27.23
N SER A 64 12.01 -11.82 -27.94
CA SER A 64 12.60 -10.51 -28.23
C SER A 64 12.76 -9.65 -26.97
N ILE A 65 11.85 -9.78 -25.99
CA ILE A 65 11.99 -9.14 -24.68
C ILE A 65 13.20 -9.71 -23.93
N ARG A 66 13.31 -11.05 -23.86
CA ARG A 66 14.41 -11.71 -23.13
C ARG A 66 15.77 -11.36 -23.70
N GLN A 67 15.92 -11.38 -25.03
CA GLN A 67 17.18 -11.01 -25.69
C GLN A 67 17.58 -9.55 -25.44
N LYS A 68 16.62 -8.62 -25.41
CA LYS A 68 16.90 -7.20 -25.13
C LYS A 68 17.19 -6.93 -23.65
N ALA A 69 16.51 -7.63 -22.75
CA ALA A 69 16.67 -7.44 -21.32
C ALA A 69 17.96 -8.05 -20.77
N TRP A 70 18.45 -9.13 -21.40
CA TRP A 70 19.68 -9.82 -21.02
C TRP A 70 20.66 -9.92 -22.20
N GLN A 71 21.10 -8.77 -22.71
CA GLN A 71 22.28 -8.73 -23.59
C GLN A 71 23.55 -8.94 -22.76
N GLY A 72 23.86 -10.20 -22.46
CA GLY A 72 25.11 -10.59 -21.81
C GLY A 72 24.93 -11.62 -20.71
N SER A 73 24.90 -12.89 -21.09
CA SER A 73 25.38 -14.00 -20.27
C SER A 73 26.38 -14.80 -21.09
#